data_AF-A0A8C7S5N1-F1
#
_entry.id   AF-A0A8C7S5N1-F1
#
_cell.length_a   1.000
_cell.length_b   1.000
_cell.length_c   1.000
_cell.angle_alpha   90.00
_cell.angle_beta   90.00
_cell.angle_gamma   90.00
#
_symmetry.space_group_name_H-M   'P 1'
#
loop_
_entity.id
_entity.type
_entity.pdbx_description
1 polymer ?
#
loop_
_entity_poly.entity_id
_entity_poly.type
_entity_poly.pdbx_seq_one_letter_code
_entity_poly.pdbx_strand_id
1 'polypeptide(L)'
;SLFSFSVLVFILSVFIQHSFNVMNKSNRTRLLTSDLHSHWSTVFQDVHVMIFIGFGFLMTFLKRYGFSSVGLNLLLAAFALQWGLLVQGLWHLDEGKIKVSIFKMINADFSTATVLISFGAVLGKTSPVQLLIMTLLEITIFGINEHLVAEVLKANDVGASMIIHAFGAYFGLAVARMLYRPALGNGHENDGSVYHSDLFAMIGTVFLWMFWPSFNSAIAEPGADQLMAVTNTYFSLAACVLSAYAVSSLVEHKGKLDMVHIQNATLAGGVAVGTCADMNIGPFGAMIIGFVAGIVSTLGFKFLTPILASNLCIQDTCGVHNLHGMPGILGGIAGIVAVALGKKDGSAVMQAAALASSLGFALVGGAMTGLIMKLPFWGQPPDQNCFDDSIYWEVPEEEEGEESLAHGDHSMNKAEA
;
A
#
# COMPACT_ATOMS: atom_id res chain seq x y z
N SER A 1 1.59 -3.86 -25.20
CA SER A 1 2.96 -3.54 -24.77
C SER A 1 2.92 -2.35 -23.81
N LEU A 2 4.00 -2.03 -23.09
CA LEU A 2 4.06 -0.82 -22.23
C LEU A 2 3.72 0.46 -23.01
N PHE A 3 4.18 0.54 -24.27
CA PHE A 3 3.85 1.63 -25.18
C PHE A 3 2.34 1.84 -25.37
N SER A 4 1.55 0.76 -25.45
CA SER A 4 0.09 0.85 -25.60
C SER A 4 -0.58 1.53 -24.40
N PHE A 5 -0.08 1.31 -23.18
CA PHE A 5 -0.60 1.97 -21.98
C PHE A 5 -0.23 3.45 -21.95
N SER A 6 1.00 3.81 -22.32
CA SER A 6 1.40 5.23 -22.44
C SER A 6 0.57 5.97 -23.48
N VAL A 7 0.24 5.33 -24.60
CA VAL A 7 -0.64 5.89 -25.63
C VAL A 7 -2.08 6.01 -25.14
N LEU A 8 -2.62 4.99 -24.45
CA LEU A 8 -3.95 5.04 -23.84
C LEU A 8 -4.08 6.22 -22.87
N VAL A 9 -3.10 6.37 -21.98
CA VAL A 9 -3.03 7.48 -21.03
C VAL A 9 -2.92 8.80 -21.77
N PHE A 10 -2.02 8.93 -22.74
CA PHE A 10 -1.86 10.16 -23.52
C PHE A 10 -3.16 10.55 -24.24
N ILE A 11 -3.85 9.60 -24.85
CA ILE A 11 -5.12 9.84 -25.54
C ILE A 11 -6.19 10.29 -24.54
N LEU A 12 -6.33 9.59 -23.41
CA LEU A 12 -7.25 9.99 -22.35
C LEU A 12 -6.89 11.39 -21.82
N SER A 13 -5.62 11.64 -21.52
CA SER A 13 -5.11 12.95 -21.08
C SER A 13 -5.39 14.06 -22.09
N VAL A 14 -5.33 13.81 -23.39
CA VAL A 14 -5.69 14.78 -24.45
C VAL A 14 -7.20 15.02 -24.48
N PHE A 15 -8.03 13.98 -24.31
CA PHE A 15 -9.48 14.13 -24.16
C PHE A 15 -9.84 14.95 -22.91
N ILE A 16 -9.08 14.80 -21.81
CA ILE A 16 -9.26 15.57 -20.58
C ILE A 16 -8.50 16.92 -20.63
N GLN A 17 -7.57 17.16 -21.55
CA GLN A 17 -6.91 18.46 -21.72
C GLN A 17 -7.83 19.54 -22.25
N HIS A 18 -8.90 19.19 -22.96
CA HIS A 18 -10.03 20.11 -23.21
C HIS A 18 -10.86 20.41 -21.95
N SER A 19 -10.59 19.71 -20.85
CA SER A 19 -11.24 19.79 -19.54
C SER A 19 -10.37 20.43 -18.43
N PHE A 20 -9.11 20.80 -18.68
CA PHE A 20 -8.26 21.42 -17.65
C PHE A 20 -8.26 22.95 -17.74
N ASN A 21 -8.66 23.62 -16.65
CA ASN A 21 -8.36 25.04 -16.41
C ASN A 21 -7.59 25.16 -15.10
N VAL A 22 -6.35 25.67 -15.16
CA VAL A 22 -5.62 26.09 -13.96
C VAL A 22 -6.27 27.39 -13.48
N MET A 23 -6.73 27.43 -12.22
CA MET A 23 -7.40 28.62 -11.67
C MET A 23 -6.45 29.83 -11.66
N ASN A 24 -6.78 30.89 -12.41
CA ASN A 24 -6.24 32.23 -12.19
C ASN A 24 -7.15 32.96 -11.18
N LYS A 25 -6.60 33.46 -10.05
CA LYS A 25 -7.36 34.32 -9.12
C LYS A 25 -6.60 35.56 -8.63
N SER A 26 -7.40 36.62 -8.43
CA SER A 26 -7.09 38.03 -8.13
C SER A 26 -6.50 38.32 -6.73
N ASN A 27 -5.89 39.50 -6.59
CA ASN A 27 -4.94 39.92 -5.54
C ASN A 27 -5.46 40.08 -4.10
N ARG A 28 -6.76 40.18 -3.84
CA ARG A 28 -7.27 40.48 -2.47
C ARG A 28 -7.48 39.25 -1.58
N THR A 29 -7.52 38.06 -2.16
CA THR A 29 -7.68 36.75 -1.49
C THR A 29 -6.36 36.13 -1.02
N ARG A 30 -5.20 36.75 -1.34
CA ARG A 30 -3.87 36.11 -1.33
C ARG A 30 -3.40 35.51 -0.01
N LEU A 31 -3.67 36.14 1.14
CA LEU A 31 -3.12 35.72 2.44
C LEU A 31 -3.81 34.49 3.05
N LEU A 32 -5.15 34.46 3.12
CA LEU A 32 -5.87 33.27 3.59
C LEU A 32 -5.73 32.10 2.61
N THR A 33 -5.60 32.37 1.31
CA THR A 33 -5.32 31.32 0.33
C THR A 33 -3.88 30.84 0.38
N SER A 34 -2.90 31.65 0.80
CA SER A 34 -1.50 31.22 0.86
C SER A 34 -1.27 30.21 1.97
N ASP A 35 -1.88 30.43 3.15
CA ASP A 35 -1.70 29.54 4.31
C ASP A 35 -2.45 28.21 4.12
N LEU A 36 -3.63 28.25 3.50
CA LEU A 36 -4.36 27.02 3.17
C LEU A 36 -3.65 26.25 2.04
N HIS A 37 -3.11 26.96 1.04
CA HIS A 37 -2.40 26.32 -0.07
C HIS A 37 -1.06 25.72 0.37
N SER A 38 -0.31 26.40 1.26
CA SER A 38 0.92 25.86 1.84
C SER A 38 0.64 24.62 2.68
N HIS A 39 -0.43 24.65 3.50
CA HIS A 39 -0.88 23.49 4.27
C HIS A 39 -1.19 22.28 3.40
N TRP A 40 -2.04 22.43 2.39
CA TRP A 40 -2.36 21.35 1.45
C TRP A 40 -1.13 20.84 0.69
N SER A 41 -0.18 21.73 0.37
CA SER A 41 1.05 21.34 -0.32
C SER A 41 1.94 20.45 0.54
N THR A 42 2.06 20.74 1.84
CA THR A 42 2.84 19.92 2.78
C THR A 42 2.22 18.54 2.95
N VAL A 43 0.92 18.48 3.23
CA VAL A 43 0.21 17.20 3.39
C VAL A 43 0.28 16.37 2.11
N PHE A 44 0.12 17.01 0.94
CA PHE A 44 0.31 16.34 -0.34
C PHE A 44 1.71 15.74 -0.47
N GLN A 45 2.76 16.51 -0.17
CA GLN A 45 4.13 16.02 -0.26
C GLN A 45 4.37 14.81 0.64
N ASP A 46 3.86 14.83 1.88
CA ASP A 46 3.99 13.72 2.82
C ASP A 46 3.34 12.44 2.28
N VAL A 47 2.08 12.55 1.81
CA VAL A 47 1.36 11.43 1.21
C VAL A 47 2.07 10.93 -0.05
N HIS A 48 2.54 11.85 -0.91
CA HIS A 48 3.27 11.50 -2.13
C HIS A 48 4.58 10.76 -1.81
N VAL A 49 5.31 11.17 -0.76
CA VAL A 49 6.50 10.45 -0.31
C VAL A 49 6.16 9.04 0.18
N MET A 50 5.03 8.85 0.86
CA MET A 50 4.57 7.51 1.23
C MET A 50 4.33 6.62 0.00
N ILE A 51 3.79 7.17 -1.09
CA ILE A 51 3.56 6.42 -2.35
C ILE A 51 4.88 5.99 -3.00
N PHE A 52 5.82 6.92 -3.18
CA PHE A 52 7.02 6.63 -3.99
C PHE A 52 8.17 6.04 -3.17
N ILE A 53 8.45 6.57 -1.98
CA ILE A 53 9.53 6.10 -1.12
C ILE A 53 9.00 5.04 -0.16
N GLY A 54 7.87 5.32 0.51
CA GLY A 54 7.30 4.43 1.52
C GLY A 54 7.03 3.02 1.01
N PHE A 55 6.01 2.87 0.15
CA PHE A 55 5.69 1.58 -0.48
C PHE A 55 6.84 1.06 -1.35
N GLY A 56 7.43 1.94 -2.17
CA GLY A 56 8.49 1.56 -3.11
C GLY A 56 9.67 0.87 -2.44
N PHE A 57 10.20 1.45 -1.36
CA PHE A 57 11.31 0.84 -0.62
C PHE A 57 10.85 -0.28 0.32
N LEU A 58 9.67 -0.22 0.95
CA LEU A 58 9.19 -1.29 1.84
C LEU A 58 9.20 -2.66 1.14
N MET A 59 8.84 -2.68 -0.15
CA MET A 59 8.81 -3.89 -0.96
C MET A 59 10.20 -4.40 -1.40
N THR A 60 11.27 -3.62 -1.21
CA THR A 60 12.65 -4.01 -1.61
C THR A 60 13.30 -5.06 -0.71
N PHE A 61 12.57 -5.61 0.28
CA PHE A 61 13.08 -6.67 1.15
C PHE A 61 13.48 -7.92 0.35
N LEU A 62 12.83 -8.20 -0.80
CA LEU A 62 13.16 -9.32 -1.67
C LEU A 62 14.56 -9.19 -2.28
N LYS A 63 15.46 -10.10 -1.90
CA LYS A 63 16.90 -10.03 -2.18
C LYS A 63 17.29 -9.91 -3.66
N ARG A 64 16.47 -10.42 -4.59
CA ARG A 64 16.71 -10.38 -6.05
C ARG A 64 15.60 -9.70 -6.84
N TYR A 65 14.76 -8.90 -6.16
CA TYR A 65 13.62 -8.23 -6.76
C TYR A 65 13.56 -6.72 -6.43
N GLY A 66 14.71 -6.13 -6.07
CA GLY A 66 14.81 -4.74 -5.65
C GLY A 66 14.46 -3.75 -6.77
N PHE A 67 14.94 -3.99 -8.00
CA PHE A 67 14.67 -3.10 -9.15
C PHE A 67 13.19 -3.13 -9.50
N SER A 68 12.60 -4.32 -9.57
CA SER A 68 11.17 -4.47 -9.85
C SER A 68 10.32 -3.92 -8.72
N SER A 69 10.73 -4.04 -7.46
CA SER A 69 9.97 -3.47 -6.33
C SER A 69 9.84 -1.95 -6.45
N VAL A 70 10.95 -1.22 -6.49
CA VAL A 70 10.90 0.26 -6.54
C VAL A 70 10.57 0.79 -7.94
N GLY A 71 11.08 0.15 -8.99
CA GLY A 71 10.90 0.57 -10.38
C GLY A 71 9.50 0.31 -10.90
N LEU A 72 8.88 -0.83 -10.58
CA LEU A 72 7.47 -1.05 -10.92
C LEU A 72 6.55 -0.26 -10.01
N ASN A 73 6.89 -0.04 -8.73
CA ASN A 73 6.14 0.90 -7.89
C ASN A 73 6.06 2.28 -8.53
N LEU A 74 7.18 2.82 -9.02
CA LEU A 74 7.22 4.10 -9.75
C LEU A 74 6.33 4.08 -11.01
N LEU A 75 6.42 3.01 -11.82
CA LEU A 75 5.59 2.85 -13.02
C LEU A 75 4.10 2.83 -12.68
N LEU A 76 3.70 2.02 -11.71
CA LEU A 76 2.30 1.87 -11.30
C LEU A 76 1.78 3.15 -10.68
N ALA A 77 2.53 3.79 -9.80
CA ALA A 77 2.14 5.06 -9.20
C ALA A 77 1.98 6.16 -10.25
N ALA A 78 2.91 6.30 -11.20
CA ALA A 78 2.79 7.28 -12.27
C ALA A 78 1.54 7.08 -13.16
N PHE A 79 1.17 5.82 -13.43
CA PHE A 79 -0.05 5.51 -14.16
C PHE A 79 -1.32 5.71 -13.30
N ALA A 80 -1.28 5.23 -12.06
CA ALA A 80 -2.38 5.28 -11.09
C ALA A 80 -2.79 6.71 -10.76
N LEU A 81 -1.85 7.63 -10.56
CA LEU A 81 -2.15 9.04 -10.29
C LEU A 81 -2.97 9.67 -11.42
N GLN A 82 -2.60 9.38 -12.67
CA GLN A 82 -3.33 9.90 -13.83
C GLN A 82 -4.71 9.25 -13.91
N TRP A 83 -4.78 7.93 -13.80
CA TRP A 83 -6.05 7.22 -13.94
C TRP A 83 -7.02 7.50 -12.78
N GLY A 84 -6.52 7.60 -11.55
CA GLY A 84 -7.29 7.97 -10.36
C GLY A 84 -7.89 9.37 -10.47
N LEU A 85 -7.10 10.37 -10.87
CA LEU A 85 -7.60 11.73 -11.16
C LEU A 85 -8.76 11.73 -12.15
N LEU A 86 -8.71 10.86 -13.16
CA LEU A 86 -9.77 10.73 -14.15
C LEU A 86 -11.01 10.07 -13.56
N VAL A 87 -10.87 8.85 -13.04
CA VAL A 87 -12.01 8.06 -12.52
C VAL A 87 -12.73 8.78 -11.39
N GLN A 88 -11.99 9.29 -10.40
CA GLN A 88 -12.58 10.03 -9.27
C GLN A 88 -13.14 11.40 -9.73
N GLY A 89 -12.50 12.00 -10.74
CA GLY A 89 -12.92 13.27 -11.32
C GLY A 89 -14.24 13.18 -12.10
N LEU A 90 -14.58 12.02 -12.68
CA LEU A 90 -15.84 11.82 -13.41
C LEU A 90 -17.09 12.00 -12.52
N TRP A 91 -16.99 11.71 -11.23
CA TRP A 91 -18.07 11.96 -10.27
C TRP A 91 -18.22 13.44 -9.88
N HIS A 92 -17.21 14.27 -10.17
CA HIS A 92 -17.09 15.66 -9.71
C HIS A 92 -16.80 16.61 -10.88
N LEU A 93 -17.52 16.44 -11.99
CA LEU A 93 -17.45 17.32 -13.15
C LEU A 93 -18.04 18.70 -12.83
N ASP A 94 -17.32 19.73 -13.20
CA ASP A 94 -17.73 21.13 -13.09
C ASP A 94 -17.78 21.72 -14.50
N GLU A 95 -18.97 22.10 -14.95
CA GLU A 95 -19.23 22.52 -16.34
C GLU A 95 -18.75 21.47 -17.37
N GLY A 96 -18.90 20.19 -17.05
CA GLY A 96 -18.46 19.07 -17.90
C GLY A 96 -16.95 18.83 -17.88
N LYS A 97 -16.21 19.45 -16.94
CA LYS A 97 -14.75 19.42 -16.88
C LYS A 97 -14.22 18.98 -15.52
N ILE A 98 -13.07 18.30 -15.51
CA ILE A 98 -12.35 17.94 -14.28
C ILE A 98 -11.41 19.08 -13.88
N LYS A 99 -11.80 19.88 -12.88
CA LYS A 99 -10.91 20.91 -12.29
C LYS A 99 -9.92 20.26 -11.33
N VAL A 100 -8.62 20.30 -11.65
CA VAL A 100 -7.54 19.73 -10.82
C VAL A 100 -7.19 20.69 -9.68
N SER A 101 -6.99 20.14 -8.48
CA SER A 101 -6.52 20.83 -7.28
C SER A 101 -5.59 19.91 -6.50
N ILE A 102 -4.80 20.45 -5.56
CA ILE A 102 -3.96 19.65 -4.67
C ILE A 102 -4.79 18.60 -3.91
N PHE A 103 -6.00 18.96 -3.48
CA PHE A 103 -6.92 18.01 -2.84
C PHE A 103 -7.24 16.82 -3.75
N LYS A 104 -7.52 17.05 -5.04
CA LYS A 104 -7.74 15.94 -5.99
C LYS A 104 -6.47 15.13 -6.26
N MET A 105 -5.30 15.75 -6.20
CA MET A 105 -4.02 15.04 -6.29
C MET A 105 -3.81 14.11 -5.08
N ILE A 106 -4.11 14.57 -3.86
CA ILE A 106 -4.09 13.73 -2.65
C ILE A 106 -5.03 12.53 -2.79
N ASN A 107 -6.26 12.74 -3.29
CA ASN A 107 -7.21 11.63 -3.52
C ASN A 107 -6.70 10.65 -4.59
N ALA A 108 -5.97 11.13 -5.59
CA ALA A 108 -5.34 10.26 -6.57
C ALA A 108 -4.18 9.46 -5.96
N ASP A 109 -3.38 10.05 -5.06
CA ASP A 109 -2.40 9.30 -4.26
C ASP A 109 -3.07 8.23 -3.38
N PHE A 110 -4.23 8.49 -2.80
CA PHE A 110 -5.01 7.50 -2.04
C PHE A 110 -5.49 6.30 -2.89
N SER A 111 -6.03 6.55 -4.08
CA SER A 111 -6.36 5.47 -5.01
C SER A 111 -5.10 4.70 -5.45
N THR A 112 -3.97 5.40 -5.57
CA THR A 112 -2.66 4.79 -5.87
C THR A 112 -2.18 3.90 -4.73
N ALA A 113 -2.29 4.35 -3.47
CA ALA A 113 -1.94 3.55 -2.29
C ALA A 113 -2.68 2.22 -2.29
N THR A 114 -3.97 2.23 -2.66
CA THR A 114 -4.79 1.01 -2.77
C THR A 114 -4.16 -0.01 -3.74
N VAL A 115 -3.74 0.45 -4.92
CA VAL A 115 -3.07 -0.39 -5.92
C VAL A 115 -1.73 -0.92 -5.42
N LEU A 116 -0.97 -0.10 -4.69
CA LEU A 116 0.33 -0.51 -4.14
C LEU A 116 0.18 -1.54 -3.01
N ILE A 117 -0.92 -1.49 -2.26
CA ILE A 117 -1.30 -2.55 -1.32
C ILE A 117 -1.60 -3.84 -2.09
N SER A 118 -2.40 -3.80 -3.16
CA SER A 118 -2.67 -4.96 -3.99
C SER A 118 -1.42 -5.53 -4.65
N PHE A 119 -0.50 -4.66 -5.08
CA PHE A 119 0.78 -5.03 -5.64
C PHE A 119 1.60 -5.86 -4.65
N GLY A 120 1.63 -5.51 -3.37
CA GLY A 120 2.31 -6.28 -2.34
C GLY A 120 1.83 -7.74 -2.23
N ALA A 121 0.55 -8.04 -2.52
CA ALA A 121 0.06 -9.42 -2.52
C ALA A 121 0.65 -10.27 -3.67
N VAL A 122 0.87 -9.64 -4.84
CA VAL A 122 1.29 -10.31 -6.08
C VAL A 122 2.76 -10.07 -6.45
N LEU A 123 3.48 -9.28 -5.65
CA LEU A 123 4.89 -8.91 -5.84
C LEU A 123 5.76 -10.14 -6.16
N GLY A 124 6.64 -10.00 -7.15
CA GLY A 124 7.55 -11.06 -7.58
C GLY A 124 6.95 -12.10 -8.54
N LYS A 125 5.62 -12.13 -8.73
CA LYS A 125 4.94 -13.19 -9.48
C LYS A 125 4.24 -12.71 -10.74
N THR A 126 4.21 -11.41 -11.00
CA THR A 126 3.46 -10.78 -12.10
C THR A 126 4.37 -9.95 -12.99
N SER A 127 3.99 -9.80 -14.26
CA SER A 127 4.68 -8.91 -15.20
C SER A 127 4.25 -7.44 -15.04
N PRO A 128 5.06 -6.49 -15.55
CA PRO A 128 4.67 -5.08 -15.59
C PRO A 128 3.33 -4.85 -16.31
N VAL A 129 3.02 -5.64 -17.34
CA VAL A 129 1.76 -5.52 -18.09
C VAL A 129 0.58 -5.99 -17.24
N GLN A 130 0.71 -7.11 -16.53
CA GLN A 130 -0.34 -7.58 -15.62
C GLN A 130 -0.64 -6.53 -14.54
N LEU A 131 0.40 -5.90 -14.00
CA LEU A 131 0.25 -4.89 -12.96
C LEU A 131 -0.46 -3.63 -13.48
N LEU A 132 -0.16 -3.16 -14.71
CA LEU A 132 -0.90 -2.04 -15.32
C LEU A 132 -2.38 -2.38 -15.58
N ILE A 133 -2.69 -3.63 -15.96
CA ILE A 133 -4.07 -4.11 -16.09
C ILE A 133 -4.76 -4.10 -14.73
N MET A 134 -4.08 -4.58 -13.68
CA MET A 134 -4.58 -4.56 -12.32
C MET A 134 -4.90 -3.13 -11.88
N THR A 135 -3.96 -2.20 -12.03
CA THR A 135 -4.14 -0.77 -11.71
C THR A 135 -5.36 -0.16 -12.41
N LEU A 136 -5.54 -0.42 -13.71
CA LEU A 136 -6.66 0.12 -14.49
C LEU A 136 -8.02 -0.35 -13.92
N LEU A 137 -8.14 -1.65 -13.69
CA LEU A 137 -9.39 -2.27 -13.21
C LEU A 137 -9.65 -1.94 -11.75
N GLU A 138 -8.63 -2.03 -10.91
CA GLU A 138 -8.70 -1.77 -9.48
C GLU A 138 -9.15 -0.34 -9.18
N ILE A 139 -8.53 0.67 -9.79
CA ILE A 139 -8.92 2.08 -9.59
C ILE A 139 -10.35 2.35 -10.07
N THR A 140 -10.79 1.70 -11.14
CA THR A 140 -12.17 1.84 -11.64
C THR A 140 -13.17 1.33 -10.60
N ILE A 141 -12.91 0.15 -10.04
CA ILE A 141 -13.77 -0.48 -9.03
C ILE A 141 -13.68 0.27 -7.69
N PHE A 142 -12.48 0.70 -7.31
CA PHE A 142 -12.23 1.57 -6.17
C PHE A 142 -13.06 2.85 -6.27
N GLY A 143 -13.04 3.55 -7.41
CA GLY A 143 -13.79 4.79 -7.59
C GLY A 143 -15.30 4.62 -7.48
N ILE A 144 -15.84 3.43 -7.80
CA ILE A 144 -17.26 3.10 -7.56
C ILE A 144 -17.50 2.86 -6.06
N ASN A 145 -16.63 2.09 -5.40
CA ASN A 145 -16.76 1.83 -3.96
C ASN A 145 -16.60 3.10 -3.13
N GLU A 146 -15.61 3.93 -3.45
CA GLU A 146 -15.37 5.23 -2.81
C GLU A 146 -16.61 6.13 -2.94
N HIS A 147 -17.19 6.26 -4.13
CA HIS A 147 -18.41 7.03 -4.32
C HIS A 147 -19.59 6.46 -3.51
N LEU A 148 -19.78 5.14 -3.51
CA LEU A 148 -20.81 4.50 -2.69
C LEU A 148 -20.62 4.79 -1.20
N VAL A 149 -19.40 4.63 -0.69
CA VAL A 149 -19.10 4.77 0.74
C VAL A 149 -19.17 6.23 1.19
N ALA A 150 -18.47 7.12 0.49
CA ALA A 150 -18.33 8.52 0.87
C ALA A 150 -19.59 9.34 0.52
N GLU A 151 -20.20 9.12 -0.64
CA GLU A 151 -21.30 9.97 -1.11
C GLU A 151 -22.70 9.40 -0.87
N VAL A 152 -22.88 8.09 -0.94
CA VAL A 152 -24.21 7.46 -0.77
C VAL A 152 -24.43 7.02 0.67
N LEU A 153 -23.49 6.27 1.26
CA LEU A 153 -23.59 5.78 2.63
C LEU A 153 -23.24 6.84 3.68
N LYS A 154 -22.52 7.91 3.28
CA LYS A 154 -22.05 8.99 4.17
C LYS A 154 -21.31 8.44 5.38
N ALA A 155 -20.50 7.40 5.15
CA ALA A 155 -19.66 6.78 6.16
C ALA A 155 -18.44 7.66 6.48
N ASN A 156 -18.00 7.66 7.74
CA ASN A 156 -16.78 8.35 8.15
C ASN A 156 -15.60 7.40 7.98
N ASP A 157 -14.62 7.73 7.15
CA ASP A 157 -13.42 6.90 6.94
C ASP A 157 -12.19 7.76 6.62
N VAL A 158 -11.87 8.72 7.50
CA VAL A 158 -10.92 9.82 7.21
C VAL A 158 -9.51 9.35 6.80
N GLY A 159 -8.99 8.30 7.45
CA GLY A 159 -7.73 7.64 7.11
C GLY A 159 -7.91 6.37 6.28
N ALA A 160 -9.11 6.15 5.76
CA ALA A 160 -9.44 5.12 4.78
C ALA A 160 -9.06 3.67 5.16
N SER A 161 -9.30 3.26 6.41
CA SER A 161 -9.08 1.86 6.81
C SER A 161 -9.98 0.90 6.02
N MET A 162 -11.17 1.35 5.61
CA MET A 162 -12.12 0.55 4.83
C MET A 162 -11.90 0.72 3.32
N ILE A 163 -11.92 1.97 2.84
CA ILE A 163 -11.90 2.29 1.40
C ILE A 163 -10.55 1.99 0.75
N ILE A 164 -9.42 2.20 1.45
CA ILE A 164 -8.07 1.95 0.92
C ILE A 164 -7.52 0.63 1.43
N HIS A 165 -7.36 0.49 2.75
CA HIS A 165 -6.54 -0.59 3.30
C HIS A 165 -7.23 -1.95 3.25
N ALA A 166 -8.45 -2.07 3.77
CA ALA A 166 -9.21 -3.30 3.65
C ALA A 166 -9.50 -3.62 2.18
N PHE A 167 -9.99 -2.63 1.41
CA PHE A 167 -10.26 -2.83 -0.02
C PHE A 167 -9.01 -3.34 -0.78
N GLY A 168 -7.89 -2.63 -0.72
CA GLY A 168 -6.67 -2.99 -1.47
C GLY A 168 -6.11 -4.34 -1.03
N ALA A 169 -6.11 -4.62 0.28
CA ALA A 169 -5.63 -5.91 0.77
C ALA A 169 -6.49 -7.07 0.22
N TYR A 170 -7.81 -7.00 0.34
CA TYR A 170 -8.68 -8.10 -0.09
C TYR A 170 -8.83 -8.17 -1.61
N PHE A 171 -8.63 -7.07 -2.33
CA PHE A 171 -8.53 -7.06 -3.79
C PHE A 171 -7.26 -7.82 -4.22
N GLY A 172 -6.10 -7.42 -3.69
CA GLY A 172 -4.82 -8.07 -3.95
C GLY A 172 -4.80 -9.55 -3.59
N LEU A 173 -5.38 -9.94 -2.44
CA LEU A 173 -5.49 -11.34 -2.02
C LEU A 173 -6.40 -12.15 -2.96
N ALA A 174 -7.50 -11.57 -3.44
CA ALA A 174 -8.36 -12.23 -4.42
C ALA A 174 -7.65 -12.41 -5.77
N VAL A 175 -6.86 -11.42 -6.22
CA VAL A 175 -5.99 -11.55 -7.39
C VAL A 175 -4.95 -12.65 -7.16
N ALA A 176 -4.22 -12.62 -6.04
CA ALA A 176 -3.20 -13.61 -5.69
C ALA A 176 -3.78 -15.03 -5.65
N ARG A 177 -5.02 -15.18 -5.15
CA ARG A 177 -5.72 -16.47 -5.14
C ARG A 177 -6.04 -17.00 -6.53
N MET A 178 -6.44 -16.14 -7.47
CA MET A 178 -6.70 -16.54 -8.85
C MET A 178 -5.41 -16.90 -9.59
N LEU A 179 -4.33 -16.20 -9.25
CA LEU A 179 -2.98 -16.39 -9.78
C LEU A 179 -2.13 -17.41 -8.99
N TYR A 180 -2.73 -18.23 -8.12
CA TYR A 180 -2.01 -19.22 -7.33
C TYR A 180 -1.07 -20.08 -8.20
N ARG A 181 0.19 -20.21 -7.75
CA ARG A 181 1.27 -20.95 -8.44
C ARG A 181 1.65 -22.20 -7.65
N PRO A 182 1.25 -23.41 -8.10
CA PRO A 182 1.50 -24.64 -7.35
C PRO A 182 2.97 -24.93 -7.08
N ALA A 183 3.88 -24.59 -8.01
CA ALA A 183 5.31 -24.89 -7.82
C ALA A 183 5.97 -24.02 -6.75
N LEU A 184 5.33 -22.90 -6.37
CA LEU A 184 5.75 -22.06 -5.23
C LEU A 184 5.18 -22.53 -3.89
N GLY A 185 4.43 -23.65 -3.85
CA GLY A 185 3.77 -24.14 -2.64
C GLY A 185 4.73 -24.50 -1.49
N ASN A 186 5.97 -24.85 -1.81
CA ASN A 186 7.02 -25.17 -0.83
C ASN A 186 8.00 -24.01 -0.61
N GLY A 187 7.63 -22.79 -1.01
CA GLY A 187 8.50 -21.62 -1.03
C GLY A 187 9.35 -21.53 -2.30
N HIS A 188 10.12 -20.45 -2.41
CA HIS A 188 11.02 -20.18 -3.52
C HIS A 188 12.34 -19.62 -2.97
N GLU A 189 13.47 -19.98 -3.56
CA GLU A 189 14.79 -19.56 -3.06
C GLU A 189 14.95 -18.03 -3.01
N ASN A 190 14.38 -17.33 -4.00
CA ASN A 190 14.39 -15.86 -4.07
C ASN A 190 13.30 -15.17 -3.24
N ASP A 191 12.35 -15.92 -2.66
CA ASP A 191 11.30 -15.37 -1.80
C ASP A 191 11.81 -15.22 -0.36
N GLY A 192 12.64 -14.19 -0.16
CA GLY A 192 13.28 -13.89 1.12
C GLY A 192 14.21 -12.69 1.04
N SER A 193 14.77 -12.31 2.18
CA SER A 193 15.64 -11.14 2.31
C SER A 193 17.11 -11.49 2.54
N VAL A 194 17.95 -10.47 2.43
CA VAL A 194 19.35 -10.42 2.88
C VAL A 194 19.56 -9.14 3.67
N TYR A 195 20.66 -9.04 4.42
CA TYR A 195 20.86 -7.94 5.37
C TYR A 195 20.65 -6.53 4.77
N HIS A 196 21.20 -6.27 3.59
CA HIS A 196 21.09 -4.95 2.96
C HIS A 196 19.69 -4.69 2.36
N SER A 197 19.00 -5.72 1.86
CA SER A 197 17.64 -5.56 1.35
C SER A 197 16.66 -5.23 2.48
N ASP A 198 16.86 -5.81 3.67
CA ASP A 198 16.10 -5.45 4.87
C ASP A 198 16.36 -4.02 5.36
N LEU A 199 17.60 -3.54 5.24
CA LEU A 199 17.93 -2.14 5.54
C LEU A 199 17.23 -1.17 4.57
N PHE A 200 17.19 -1.51 3.27
CA PHE A 200 16.44 -0.72 2.28
C PHE A 200 14.93 -0.75 2.57
N ALA A 201 14.36 -1.90 2.92
CA ALA A 201 12.95 -2.00 3.32
C ALA A 201 12.59 -1.17 4.56
N MET A 202 13.54 -1.01 5.50
CA MET A 202 13.36 -0.11 6.64
C MET A 202 13.27 1.36 6.26
N ILE A 203 13.87 1.79 5.14
CA ILE A 203 13.67 3.16 4.62
C ILE A 203 12.18 3.37 4.34
N GLY A 204 11.57 2.45 3.58
CA GLY A 204 10.14 2.51 3.29
C GLY A 204 9.28 2.52 4.56
N THR A 205 9.60 1.63 5.50
CA THR A 205 8.93 1.54 6.81
C THR A 205 8.96 2.87 7.56
N VAL A 206 10.13 3.49 7.71
CA VAL A 206 10.27 4.72 8.51
C VAL A 206 9.58 5.90 7.84
N PHE A 207 9.65 6.03 6.52
CA PHE A 207 8.93 7.08 5.80
C PHE A 207 7.40 6.91 5.88
N LEU A 208 6.89 5.68 5.76
CA LEU A 208 5.47 5.40 6.00
C LEU A 208 5.07 5.77 7.43
N TRP A 209 5.84 5.32 8.42
CA TRP A 209 5.55 5.56 9.83
C TRP A 209 5.51 7.05 10.18
N MET A 210 6.49 7.82 9.72
CA MET A 210 6.60 9.26 10.04
C MET A 210 5.50 10.09 9.38
N PHE A 211 5.08 9.75 8.16
CA PHE A 211 4.11 10.53 7.39
C PHE A 211 2.66 10.03 7.48
N TRP A 212 2.42 8.89 8.15
CA TRP A 212 1.07 8.39 8.39
C TRP A 212 0.13 9.39 9.10
N PRO A 213 0.57 10.21 10.08
CA PRO A 213 -0.29 11.24 10.65
C PRO A 213 -0.79 12.25 9.62
N SER A 214 0.02 12.60 8.61
CA SER A 214 -0.41 13.42 7.48
C SER A 214 -1.40 12.67 6.61
N PHE A 215 -1.15 11.38 6.30
CA PHE A 215 -2.07 10.53 5.54
C PHE A 215 -3.48 10.47 6.17
N ASN A 216 -3.58 10.12 7.45
CA ASN A 216 -4.86 9.97 8.14
C ASN A 216 -5.59 11.30 8.39
N SER A 217 -4.90 12.43 8.23
CA SER A 217 -5.46 13.77 8.46
C SER A 217 -5.65 14.57 7.17
N ALA A 218 -5.28 14.00 6.02
CA ALA A 218 -5.22 14.71 4.75
C ALA A 218 -6.58 15.08 4.16
N ILE A 219 -7.66 14.46 4.60
CA ILE A 219 -9.03 14.83 4.19
C ILE A 219 -9.92 15.16 5.39
N ALA A 220 -9.34 15.26 6.58
CA ALA A 220 -10.03 15.71 7.78
C ALA A 220 -10.41 17.20 7.66
N GLU A 221 -11.48 17.61 8.34
CA GLU A 221 -11.84 19.03 8.40
C GLU A 221 -10.69 19.84 9.04
N PRO A 222 -10.23 20.93 8.39
CA PRO A 222 -9.14 21.75 8.92
C PRO A 222 -9.44 22.28 10.33
N GLY A 223 -8.44 22.21 11.21
CA GLY A 223 -8.57 22.65 12.60
C GLY A 223 -8.58 21.47 13.57
N ALA A 224 -9.65 21.33 14.35
CA ALA A 224 -9.71 20.39 15.47
C ALA A 224 -9.69 18.91 15.02
N ASP A 225 -10.50 18.56 14.02
CA ASP A 225 -10.59 17.19 13.48
C ASP A 225 -9.26 16.74 12.88
N GLN A 226 -8.61 17.62 12.11
CA GLN A 226 -7.29 17.34 11.54
C GLN A 226 -6.22 17.14 12.62
N LEU A 227 -6.16 18.00 13.65
CA LEU A 227 -5.23 17.83 14.76
C LEU A 227 -5.51 16.55 15.55
N MET A 228 -6.78 16.19 15.69
CA MET A 228 -7.20 14.94 16.33
C MET A 228 -6.73 13.72 15.53
N ALA A 229 -6.90 13.74 14.21
CA ALA A 229 -6.41 12.69 13.31
C ALA A 229 -4.89 12.51 13.39
N VAL A 230 -4.12 13.61 13.40
CA VAL A 230 -2.67 13.57 13.62
C VAL A 230 -2.33 12.94 14.97
N THR A 231 -2.97 13.42 16.04
CA THR A 231 -2.67 13.01 17.42
C THR A 231 -3.00 11.53 17.67
N ASN A 232 -4.20 11.10 17.27
CA ASN A 232 -4.62 9.71 17.42
C ASN A 232 -3.74 8.78 16.58
N THR A 233 -3.36 9.17 15.36
CA THR A 233 -2.46 8.37 14.52
C THR A 233 -1.08 8.23 15.14
N TYR A 234 -0.52 9.32 15.66
CA TYR A 234 0.77 9.31 16.35
C TYR A 234 0.79 8.34 17.54
N PHE A 235 -0.20 8.43 18.43
CA PHE A 235 -0.25 7.57 19.62
C PHE A 235 -0.55 6.10 19.28
N SER A 236 -1.40 5.84 18.28
CA SER A 236 -1.67 4.49 17.79
C SER A 236 -0.40 3.84 17.24
N LEU A 237 0.34 4.53 16.37
CA LEU A 237 1.59 4.04 15.80
C LEU A 237 2.65 3.75 16.87
N ALA A 238 2.80 4.65 17.85
CA ALA A 238 3.75 4.45 18.94
C ALA A 238 3.43 3.20 19.77
N ALA A 239 2.16 2.98 20.12
CA ALA A 239 1.73 1.78 20.84
C ALA A 239 1.88 0.50 20.00
N CYS A 240 1.59 0.60 18.69
CA CYS A 240 1.73 -0.49 17.74
C CYS A 240 3.17 -1.00 17.67
N VAL A 241 4.16 -0.10 17.56
CA VAL A 241 5.59 -0.44 17.55
C VAL A 241 5.96 -1.27 18.78
N LEU A 242 5.61 -0.81 19.98
CA LEU A 242 5.95 -1.51 21.23
C LEU A 242 5.37 -2.93 21.26
N SER A 243 4.09 -3.07 20.87
CA SER A 243 3.43 -4.37 20.83
C SER A 243 4.02 -5.31 19.76
N ALA A 244 4.34 -4.80 18.57
CA ALA A 244 4.94 -5.59 17.49
C ALA A 244 6.33 -6.11 17.87
N TYR A 245 7.18 -5.28 18.49
CA TYR A 245 8.48 -5.70 19.00
C TYR A 245 8.35 -6.76 20.11
N ALA A 246 7.44 -6.54 21.06
CA ALA A 246 7.21 -7.46 22.17
C ALA A 246 6.71 -8.83 21.67
N VAL A 247 5.73 -8.84 20.77
CA VAL A 247 5.19 -10.09 20.20
C VAL A 247 6.21 -10.76 19.29
N SER A 248 6.96 -10.01 18.47
CA SER A 248 8.03 -10.55 17.63
C SER A 248 9.05 -11.31 18.47
N SER A 249 9.54 -10.69 19.56
CA SER A 249 10.44 -11.34 20.52
C SER A 249 9.81 -12.57 21.17
N LEU A 250 8.51 -12.51 21.51
CA LEU A 250 7.82 -13.61 22.16
C LEU A 250 7.66 -14.84 21.25
N VAL A 251 7.37 -14.64 19.96
CA VAL A 251 7.07 -15.73 19.02
C VAL A 251 8.28 -16.24 18.26
N GLU A 252 9.39 -15.49 18.28
CA GLU A 252 10.63 -15.89 17.65
C GLU A 252 11.59 -16.62 18.59
N HIS A 253 12.43 -17.47 17.98
CA HIS A 253 13.34 -18.32 18.73
C HIS A 253 14.39 -17.49 19.49
N LYS A 254 14.60 -17.82 20.77
CA LYS A 254 15.55 -17.16 21.69
C LYS A 254 15.25 -15.67 21.96
N GLY A 255 14.01 -15.22 21.78
CA GLY A 255 13.67 -13.82 22.06
C GLY A 255 14.18 -12.83 21.01
N LYS A 256 14.63 -13.33 19.83
CA LYS A 256 15.14 -12.49 18.73
C LYS A 256 13.99 -11.74 18.05
N LEU A 257 14.34 -10.76 17.23
CA LEU A 257 13.38 -10.01 16.42
C LEU A 257 13.47 -10.46 14.97
N ASP A 258 12.32 -10.59 14.31
CA ASP A 258 12.21 -10.78 12.86
C ASP A 258 12.00 -9.43 12.16
N MET A 259 12.80 -9.16 11.11
CA MET A 259 12.72 -7.89 10.37
C MET A 259 11.42 -7.73 9.58
N VAL A 260 10.77 -8.81 9.13
CA VAL A 260 9.46 -8.74 8.47
C VAL A 260 8.41 -8.19 9.42
N HIS A 261 8.43 -8.63 10.70
CA HIS A 261 7.56 -8.09 11.73
C HIS A 261 7.84 -6.59 11.96
N ILE A 262 9.12 -6.20 12.04
CA ILE A 262 9.48 -4.81 12.34
C ILE A 262 9.16 -3.87 11.18
N GLN A 263 9.42 -4.28 9.94
CA GLN A 263 9.15 -3.48 8.75
C GLN A 263 7.65 -3.27 8.53
N ASN A 264 6.83 -4.28 8.83
CA ASN A 264 5.41 -4.26 8.46
C ASN A 264 4.49 -4.06 9.66
N ALA A 265 4.56 -4.91 10.68
CA ALA A 265 3.57 -4.91 11.77
C ALA A 265 3.60 -3.62 12.62
N THR A 266 4.71 -2.89 12.62
CA THR A 266 4.83 -1.59 13.31
C THR A 266 3.96 -0.49 12.68
N LEU A 267 3.53 -0.67 11.43
CA LEU A 267 2.70 0.25 10.66
C LEU A 267 1.19 -0.01 10.86
N ALA A 268 0.82 -1.18 11.39
CA ALA A 268 -0.58 -1.62 11.51
C ALA A 268 -1.45 -0.67 12.36
N GLY A 269 -0.86 0.06 13.31
CA GLY A 269 -1.57 1.05 14.11
C GLY A 269 -2.04 2.26 13.30
N GLY A 270 -1.29 2.65 12.27
CA GLY A 270 -1.69 3.73 11.35
C GLY A 270 -2.90 3.32 10.51
N VAL A 271 -2.90 2.07 10.02
CA VAL A 271 -4.04 1.48 9.32
C VAL A 271 -5.26 1.36 10.25
N ALA A 272 -5.08 0.78 11.44
CA ALA A 272 -6.19 0.43 12.33
C ALA A 272 -6.90 1.63 12.96
N VAL A 273 -6.26 2.78 13.06
CA VAL A 273 -6.91 3.99 13.59
C VAL A 273 -7.58 4.82 12.49
N GLY A 274 -7.24 4.60 11.22
CA GLY A 274 -7.60 5.45 10.08
C GLY A 274 -9.07 5.90 10.04
N THR A 275 -10.04 4.97 10.09
CA THR A 275 -11.48 5.29 10.06
C THR A 275 -11.91 6.24 11.17
N CYS A 276 -11.32 6.10 12.36
CA CYS A 276 -11.71 6.83 13.57
C CYS A 276 -10.67 7.88 14.01
N ALA A 277 -9.69 8.20 13.16
CA ALA A 277 -8.58 9.06 13.53
C ALA A 277 -9.07 10.46 13.93
N ASP A 278 -10.08 11.00 13.25
CA ASP A 278 -10.69 12.31 13.53
C ASP A 278 -11.90 12.23 14.49
N MET A 279 -12.13 11.08 15.13
CA MET A 279 -13.23 10.90 16.10
C MET A 279 -12.72 11.10 17.53
N ASN A 280 -13.60 11.53 18.43
CA ASN A 280 -13.26 11.82 19.84
C ASN A 280 -13.07 10.55 20.71
N ILE A 281 -12.16 9.67 20.29
CA ILE A 281 -11.75 8.44 20.97
C ILE A 281 -10.72 8.66 22.07
N GLY A 282 -10.05 9.82 22.06
CA GLY A 282 -9.00 10.21 22.97
C GLY A 282 -7.67 9.43 22.78
N PRO A 283 -6.55 9.93 23.32
CA PRO A 283 -5.23 9.32 23.13
C PRO A 283 -5.15 7.87 23.61
N PHE A 284 -5.79 7.55 24.74
CA PHE A 284 -5.80 6.19 25.28
C PHE A 284 -6.55 5.20 24.38
N GLY A 285 -7.68 5.63 23.79
CA GLY A 285 -8.41 4.82 22.81
C GLY A 285 -7.55 4.52 21.58
N ALA A 286 -6.85 5.53 21.06
CA ALA A 286 -5.93 5.35 19.95
C ALA A 286 -4.76 4.41 20.28
N MET A 287 -4.16 4.52 21.47
CA MET A 287 -3.11 3.59 21.92
C MET A 287 -3.59 2.14 22.02
N ILE A 288 -4.82 1.91 22.51
CA ILE A 288 -5.39 0.55 22.57
C ILE A 288 -5.54 -0.03 21.16
N ILE A 289 -6.09 0.75 20.22
CA ILE A 289 -6.25 0.32 18.82
C ILE A 289 -4.89 -0.06 18.23
N GLY A 290 -3.88 0.80 18.39
CA GLY A 290 -2.52 0.54 17.92
C GLY A 290 -1.87 -0.69 18.55
N PHE A 291 -1.99 -0.83 19.88
CA PHE A 291 -1.46 -1.98 20.62
C PHE A 291 -2.07 -3.31 20.15
N VAL A 292 -3.39 -3.34 19.95
CA VAL A 292 -4.08 -4.53 19.44
C VAL A 292 -3.67 -4.81 17.99
N ALA A 293 -3.56 -3.77 17.15
CA ALA A 293 -3.16 -3.90 15.76
C ALA A 293 -1.76 -4.51 15.61
N GLY A 294 -0.79 -4.07 16.42
CA GLY A 294 0.57 -4.64 16.38
C GLY A 294 0.61 -6.11 16.79
N ILE A 295 -0.17 -6.51 17.81
CA ILE A 295 -0.31 -7.94 18.18
C ILE A 295 -0.90 -8.74 17.03
N VAL A 296 -2.05 -8.30 16.50
CA VAL A 296 -2.77 -9.01 15.43
C VAL A 296 -1.92 -9.13 14.17
N SER A 297 -1.23 -8.05 13.79
CA SER A 297 -0.38 -8.02 12.60
C SER A 297 0.82 -8.97 12.75
N THR A 298 1.56 -8.92 13.86
CA THR A 298 2.71 -9.80 14.10
C THR A 298 2.31 -11.28 14.16
N LEU A 299 1.21 -11.61 14.84
CA LEU A 299 0.68 -12.98 14.85
C LEU A 299 0.20 -13.43 13.45
N GLY A 300 -0.34 -12.50 12.68
CA GLY A 300 -0.71 -12.70 11.28
C GLY A 300 0.49 -13.14 10.43
N PHE A 301 1.59 -12.40 10.49
CA PHE A 301 2.83 -12.76 9.79
C PHE A 301 3.34 -14.13 10.23
N LYS A 302 3.44 -14.38 11.54
CA LYS A 302 4.01 -15.61 12.07
C LYS A 302 3.19 -16.86 11.76
N PHE A 303 1.86 -16.76 11.89
CA PHE A 303 0.98 -17.93 11.91
C PHE A 303 -0.05 -17.94 10.79
N LEU A 304 -0.62 -16.79 10.42
CA LEU A 304 -1.72 -16.74 9.46
C LEU A 304 -1.23 -16.79 8.01
N THR A 305 -0.18 -16.04 7.64
CA THR A 305 0.40 -16.08 6.28
C THR A 305 0.72 -17.52 5.83
N PRO A 306 1.40 -18.36 6.64
CA PRO A 306 1.64 -19.76 6.26
C PRO A 306 0.35 -20.57 6.05
N ILE A 307 -0.68 -20.34 6.86
CA ILE A 307 -1.99 -21.02 6.75
C ILE A 307 -2.71 -20.57 5.47
N LEU A 308 -2.69 -19.27 5.14
CA LEU A 308 -3.28 -18.75 3.90
C LEU A 308 -2.64 -19.40 2.67
N ALA A 309 -1.32 -19.52 2.66
CA ALA A 309 -0.58 -20.13 1.55
C ALA A 309 -0.88 -21.64 1.42
N SER A 310 -0.84 -22.38 2.53
CA SER A 310 -0.93 -23.85 2.51
C SER A 310 -2.37 -24.39 2.44
N ASN A 311 -3.33 -23.75 3.13
CA ASN A 311 -4.71 -24.24 3.21
C ASN A 311 -5.66 -23.54 2.23
N LEU A 312 -5.43 -22.25 1.94
CA LEU A 312 -6.33 -21.46 1.10
C LEU A 312 -5.76 -21.16 -0.30
N CYS A 313 -4.52 -21.59 -0.58
CA CYS A 313 -3.82 -21.30 -1.83
C CYS A 313 -3.67 -19.79 -2.11
N ILE A 314 -3.43 -18.98 -1.06
CA ILE A 314 -3.23 -17.54 -1.16
C ILE A 314 -1.76 -17.23 -0.82
N GLN A 315 -0.97 -16.98 -1.85
CA GLN A 315 0.44 -16.61 -1.71
C GLN A 315 0.54 -15.08 -1.61
N ASP A 316 0.62 -14.54 -0.40
CA ASP A 316 0.68 -13.10 -0.11
C ASP A 316 2.14 -12.68 0.17
N THR A 317 2.83 -12.10 -0.81
CA THR A 317 4.28 -11.86 -0.76
C THR A 317 4.68 -10.90 0.36
N CYS A 318 4.02 -9.75 0.46
CA CYS A 318 4.32 -8.76 1.51
C CYS A 318 3.53 -8.98 2.81
N GLY A 319 2.69 -10.01 2.88
CA GLY A 319 1.76 -10.19 4.00
C GLY A 319 0.80 -9.01 4.15
N VAL A 320 0.29 -8.49 3.03
CA VAL A 320 -0.62 -7.33 3.03
C VAL A 320 -1.92 -7.62 3.78
N HIS A 321 -2.31 -8.89 3.93
CA HIS A 321 -3.38 -9.28 4.82
C HIS A 321 -3.11 -8.87 6.28
N ASN A 322 -1.87 -8.99 6.73
CA ASN A 322 -1.49 -8.77 8.13
C ASN A 322 -1.30 -7.29 8.46
N LEU A 323 -0.86 -6.49 7.49
CA LEU A 323 -0.67 -5.04 7.67
C LEU A 323 -1.92 -4.24 7.28
N HIS A 324 -2.52 -4.51 6.13
CA HIS A 324 -3.61 -3.71 5.59
C HIS A 324 -4.97 -4.37 5.78
N GLY A 325 -5.09 -5.68 5.56
CA GLY A 325 -6.36 -6.41 5.60
C GLY A 325 -6.99 -6.50 6.99
N MET A 326 -6.37 -7.22 7.91
CA MET A 326 -6.88 -7.38 9.28
C MET A 326 -6.90 -6.05 10.05
N PRO A 327 -5.84 -5.22 10.01
CA PRO A 327 -5.89 -3.90 10.66
C PRO A 327 -6.91 -2.96 10.01
N GLY A 328 -7.15 -3.06 8.70
CA GLY A 328 -8.19 -2.30 8.01
C GLY A 328 -9.60 -2.66 8.49
N ILE A 329 -9.89 -3.95 8.66
CA ILE A 329 -11.14 -4.43 9.29
C ILE A 329 -11.23 -3.96 10.75
N LEU A 330 -10.15 -4.06 11.52
CA LEU A 330 -10.10 -3.56 12.89
C LEU A 330 -10.43 -2.07 12.95
N GLY A 331 -9.93 -1.27 12.03
CA GLY A 331 -10.24 0.16 11.92
C GLY A 331 -11.69 0.45 11.55
N GLY A 332 -12.25 -0.30 10.59
CA GLY A 332 -13.68 -0.22 10.27
C GLY A 332 -14.55 -0.54 11.50
N ILE A 333 -14.21 -1.59 12.26
CA ILE A 333 -14.90 -1.95 13.50
C ILE A 333 -14.74 -0.86 14.57
N ALA A 334 -13.53 -0.32 14.75
CA ALA A 334 -13.28 0.78 15.67
C ALA A 334 -14.11 2.02 15.31
N GLY A 335 -14.22 2.35 14.02
CA GLY A 335 -15.08 3.41 13.51
C GLY A 335 -16.58 3.18 13.75
N ILE A 336 -17.07 1.95 13.54
CA ILE A 336 -18.46 1.56 13.86
C ILE A 336 -18.74 1.78 15.34
N VAL A 337 -17.83 1.31 16.21
CA VAL A 337 -17.96 1.45 17.68
C VAL A 337 -17.89 2.91 18.09
N ALA A 338 -16.96 3.68 17.56
CA ALA A 338 -16.80 5.10 17.87
C ALA A 338 -18.06 5.91 17.50
N VAL A 339 -18.63 5.69 16.32
CA VAL A 339 -19.90 6.31 15.91
C VAL A 339 -21.06 5.84 16.81
N ALA A 340 -21.15 4.55 17.12
CA ALA A 340 -22.19 4.03 18.01
C ALA A 340 -22.13 4.62 19.44
N LEU A 341 -20.93 5.00 19.89
CA LEU A 341 -20.68 5.68 21.17
C LEU A 341 -20.80 7.21 21.09
N GLY A 342 -21.23 7.76 19.96
CA GLY A 342 -21.42 9.20 19.76
C GLY A 342 -20.10 9.99 19.71
N LYS A 343 -19.01 9.38 19.24
CA LYS A 343 -17.69 10.05 19.13
C LYS A 343 -17.55 10.90 17.87
N LYS A 344 -18.43 10.71 16.89
CA LYS A 344 -18.61 11.52 15.69
C LYS A 344 -20.02 11.27 15.16
N ASP A 345 -20.61 12.28 14.54
CA ASP A 345 -21.93 12.16 13.93
C ASP A 345 -21.90 11.14 12.78
N GLY A 346 -22.94 10.32 12.69
CA GLY A 346 -23.07 9.30 11.65
C GLY A 346 -23.96 8.15 12.06
N SER A 347 -24.05 7.15 11.18
CA SER A 347 -24.79 5.92 11.43
C SER A 347 -23.83 4.74 11.52
N ALA A 348 -23.79 4.08 12.68
CA ALA A 348 -22.99 2.86 12.87
C ALA A 348 -23.40 1.75 11.88
N VAL A 349 -24.68 1.71 11.48
CA VAL A 349 -25.17 0.77 10.45
C VAL A 349 -24.61 1.13 9.08
N MET A 350 -24.52 2.42 8.74
CA MET A 350 -23.92 2.84 7.46
C MET A 350 -22.40 2.63 7.46
N GLN A 351 -21.72 2.78 8.59
CA GLN A 351 -20.30 2.39 8.75
C GLN A 351 -20.11 0.89 8.50
N ALA A 352 -20.98 0.05 9.06
CA ALA A 352 -20.94 -1.39 8.82
C ALA A 352 -21.23 -1.74 7.35
N ALA A 353 -22.18 -1.05 6.73
CA ALA A 353 -22.47 -1.21 5.30
C ALA A 353 -21.28 -0.79 4.43
N ALA A 354 -20.56 0.27 4.80
CA ALA A 354 -19.37 0.72 4.10
C ALA A 354 -18.20 -0.27 4.18
N LEU A 355 -17.95 -0.85 5.35
CA LEU A 355 -16.96 -1.91 5.49
C LEU A 355 -17.35 -3.12 4.63
N ALA A 356 -18.62 -3.55 4.71
CA ALA A 356 -19.12 -4.69 3.94
C ALA A 356 -19.07 -4.44 2.43
N SER A 357 -19.42 -3.24 1.96
CA SER A 357 -19.32 -2.89 0.53
C SER A 357 -17.87 -2.92 0.07
N SER A 358 -16.95 -2.33 0.84
CA SER A 358 -15.53 -2.28 0.50
C SER A 358 -14.93 -3.69 0.36
N LEU A 359 -15.25 -4.59 1.30
CA LEU A 359 -14.86 -6.00 1.20
C LEU A 359 -15.51 -6.71 0.00
N GLY A 360 -16.79 -6.46 -0.25
CA GLY A 360 -17.54 -7.08 -1.35
C GLY A 360 -16.99 -6.67 -2.73
N PHE A 361 -16.80 -5.38 -2.97
CA PHE A 361 -16.21 -4.87 -4.21
C PHE A 361 -14.78 -5.35 -4.38
N ALA A 362 -13.98 -5.37 -3.31
CA ALA A 362 -12.60 -5.85 -3.35
C ALA A 362 -12.50 -7.31 -3.76
N LEU A 363 -13.25 -8.21 -3.10
CA LEU A 363 -13.20 -9.64 -3.38
C LEU A 363 -13.70 -9.98 -4.78
N VAL A 364 -14.84 -9.41 -5.20
CA VAL A 364 -15.41 -9.67 -6.53
C VAL A 364 -14.52 -9.06 -7.62
N GLY A 365 -14.12 -7.80 -7.44
CA GLY A 365 -13.26 -7.09 -8.37
C GLY A 365 -11.88 -7.71 -8.54
N GLY A 366 -11.25 -8.09 -7.42
CA GLY A 366 -9.95 -8.75 -7.40
C GLY A 366 -10.01 -10.14 -8.03
N ALA A 367 -11.08 -10.91 -7.79
CA ALA A 367 -11.25 -12.21 -8.45
C ALA A 367 -11.42 -12.06 -9.97
N MET A 368 -12.27 -11.12 -10.43
CA MET A 368 -12.42 -10.84 -11.86
C MET A 368 -11.11 -10.39 -12.51
N THR A 369 -10.38 -9.49 -11.84
CA THR A 369 -9.09 -8.97 -12.30
C THR A 369 -8.04 -10.07 -12.36
N GLY A 370 -7.97 -10.92 -11.33
CA GLY A 370 -7.08 -12.08 -11.29
C GLY A 370 -7.36 -13.09 -12.39
N LEU A 371 -8.63 -13.33 -12.74
CA LEU A 371 -9.00 -14.19 -13.87
C LEU A 371 -8.52 -13.62 -15.21
N ILE A 372 -8.62 -12.29 -15.40
CA ILE A 372 -8.09 -11.60 -16.60
C ILE A 372 -6.56 -11.71 -16.63
N MET A 373 -5.89 -11.44 -15.51
CA MET A 373 -4.43 -11.53 -15.39
C MET A 373 -3.91 -12.96 -15.55
N LYS A 374 -4.73 -13.99 -15.34
CA LYS A 374 -4.33 -15.39 -15.48
C LYS A 374 -4.09 -15.83 -16.94
N LEU A 375 -4.59 -15.07 -17.91
CA LEU A 375 -4.41 -15.40 -19.33
C LEU A 375 -2.91 -15.47 -19.70
N PRO A 376 -2.49 -16.39 -20.59
CA PRO A 376 -1.08 -16.77 -20.75
C PRO A 376 -0.21 -15.82 -21.59
N PHE A 377 -0.74 -14.67 -22.01
CA PHE A 377 -0.10 -13.80 -23.00
C PHE A 377 0.35 -12.44 -22.43
N TRP A 378 0.41 -12.30 -21.11
CA TRP A 378 0.82 -11.07 -20.45
C TRP A 378 2.32 -11.00 -20.13
N GLY A 379 3.10 -12.01 -20.51
CA GLY A 379 4.53 -12.07 -20.26
C GLY A 379 4.88 -12.28 -18.79
N GLN A 380 4.01 -12.97 -18.04
CA GLN A 380 4.26 -13.39 -16.66
C GLN A 380 5.47 -14.33 -16.58
N PRO A 381 6.21 -14.33 -15.47
CA PRO A 381 7.35 -15.24 -15.32
C PRO A 381 6.86 -16.68 -15.14
N PRO A 382 7.63 -17.69 -15.58
CA PRO A 382 7.46 -19.06 -15.12
C PRO A 382 7.77 -19.16 -13.61
N ASP A 383 7.22 -20.17 -12.93
CA ASP A 383 7.31 -20.27 -11.46
C ASP A 383 8.76 -20.27 -10.95
N GLN A 384 9.68 -20.94 -11.64
CA GLN A 384 11.10 -21.03 -11.30
C GLN A 384 11.90 -19.71 -11.44
N ASN A 385 11.29 -18.69 -12.06
CA ASN A 385 11.89 -17.38 -12.29
C ASN A 385 11.11 -16.27 -11.57
N CYS A 386 10.26 -16.62 -10.60
CA CYS A 386 9.62 -15.61 -9.75
C CYS A 386 10.65 -14.94 -8.85
N PHE A 387 10.34 -13.71 -8.43
CA PHE A 387 11.18 -12.90 -7.52
C PHE A 387 12.59 -12.63 -8.06
N ASP A 388 12.75 -12.52 -9.38
CA ASP A 388 14.03 -12.27 -10.05
C ASP A 388 13.94 -11.07 -11.03
N ASP A 389 14.76 -10.05 -10.79
CA ASP A 389 14.83 -8.84 -11.61
C ASP A 389 15.34 -9.10 -13.03
N SER A 390 16.19 -10.11 -13.24
CA SER A 390 16.80 -10.40 -14.55
C SER A 390 15.79 -10.74 -15.66
N ILE A 391 14.54 -11.00 -15.29
CA ILE A 391 13.44 -11.24 -16.24
C ILE A 391 12.99 -9.98 -16.96
N TYR A 392 13.06 -8.83 -16.29
CA TYR A 392 12.54 -7.56 -16.83
C TYR A 392 13.59 -6.45 -16.91
N TRP A 393 14.76 -6.65 -16.31
CA TRP A 393 15.81 -5.64 -16.20
C TRP A 393 17.14 -6.16 -16.72
N GLU A 394 17.90 -5.26 -17.35
CA GLU A 394 19.33 -5.43 -17.52
C GLU A 394 19.99 -5.23 -16.14
N VAL A 395 20.39 -6.33 -15.51
CA VAL A 395 21.05 -6.32 -14.20
C VAL A 395 22.56 -6.15 -14.37
N PRO A 396 23.24 -5.35 -13.53
CA PRO A 396 24.70 -5.28 -13.55
C PRO A 396 25.31 -6.67 -13.36
N GLU A 397 26.33 -7.00 -14.16
CA GLU A 397 27.09 -8.24 -13.98
C GLU A 397 27.77 -8.20 -12.61
N GLU A 398 27.61 -9.26 -11.82
CA GLU A 398 28.44 -9.44 -10.63
C GLU A 398 29.87 -9.70 -11.12
N GLU A 399 30.84 -8.91 -10.64
CA GLU A 399 32.26 -9.20 -10.87
C GLU A 399 32.60 -10.53 -10.18
N GLU A 400 32.41 -11.66 -10.86
CA GLU A 400 32.77 -12.99 -10.38
C GLU A 400 34.31 -13.11 -10.31
N GLY A 401 34.89 -12.72 -9.16
CA GLY A 401 36.02 -13.39 -8.51
C GLY A 401 37.39 -13.39 -9.21
N GLU A 402 38.16 -12.32 -9.03
CA GLU A 402 39.65 -12.40 -9.05
C GLU A 402 40.21 -13.30 -7.91
N GLU A 403 39.40 -13.76 -6.96
CA GLU A 403 39.86 -14.62 -5.85
C GLU A 403 40.05 -16.11 -6.22
N SER A 404 39.57 -16.57 -7.38
CA SER A 404 39.76 -17.98 -7.78
C SER A 404 41.13 -18.29 -8.42
N LEU A 405 41.90 -17.26 -8.81
CA LEU A 405 43.21 -17.43 -9.45
C LEU A 405 44.40 -17.32 -8.48
N ALA A 406 44.20 -16.83 -7.25
CA ALA A 406 45.30 -16.65 -6.28
C ALA A 406 45.59 -17.89 -5.41
N HIS A 407 44.68 -18.88 -5.37
CA HIS A 407 44.86 -20.09 -4.54
C HIS A 407 45.41 -21.32 -5.27
N GLY A 408 45.68 -21.22 -6.58
CA GLY A 408 46.27 -22.31 -7.37
C GLY A 408 47.80 -22.36 -7.40
N ASP A 409 48.49 -21.27 -7.05
CA ASP A 409 49.93 -21.11 -7.37
C ASP A 409 50.88 -21.16 -6.16
N HIS A 410 50.37 -21.39 -4.95
CA HIS A 410 51.18 -21.42 -3.72
C HIS A 410 51.41 -22.80 -3.08
N SER A 411 50.97 -23.91 -3.71
CA SER A 411 51.22 -25.27 -3.18
C SER A 411 52.22 -26.13 -3.98
N MET A 412 52.87 -25.59 -5.02
CA MET A 412 53.93 -26.30 -5.75
C MET A 412 55.26 -25.52 -5.70
N ASN A 413 55.93 -25.45 -4.54
CA ASN A 413 57.39 -25.17 -4.47
C ASN A 413 58.00 -25.24 -3.04
N LYS A 414 57.57 -26.19 -2.19
CA LYS A 414 58.33 -26.52 -0.96
C LYS A 414 58.31 -28.02 -0.68
N ALA A 415 58.96 -28.77 -1.55
CA ALA A 415 59.47 -30.10 -1.25
C ALA A 415 60.67 -30.38 -2.16
N GLU A 416 61.79 -29.70 -1.92
CA GLU A 416 63.16 -30.10 -2.31
C GLU A 416 64.15 -29.01 -1.84
N ALA A 417 64.76 -29.24 -0.67
CA ALA A 417 66.10 -28.78 -0.24
C ALA A 417 66.36 -29.25 1.20
#